data_AF-A0A5J4SMI5-F1
#
_entry.id   AF-A0A5J4SMI5-F1
#
_cell.length_a   1.000
_cell.length_b   1.000
_cell.length_c   1.000
_cell.angle_alpha   90.00
_cell.angle_beta   90.00
_cell.angle_gamma   90.00
#
_symmetry.space_group_name_H-M   'P 1'
#
loop_
_entity.id
_entity.type
_entity.pdbx_description
1 polymer ?
#
loop_
_entity_poly.entity_id
_entity_poly.type
_entity_poly.pdbx_seq_one_letter_code
_entity_poly.pdbx_strand_id
1 'polypeptide(L)'
;MIKHLDTNRQFMIGNGILAFAVIFVVVVFVYMSMRVQPEKEIEKKYAETYTVTLAKGFTRDSLSLFINDSLLLNKRIVKEPISIKATRFAEQNALIIVDNLTDRIFVFDLSEKGEAVFLIKDINGIRRLLSN
;
A
#
# COMPACT_ATOMS: atom_id res chain seq x y z
N MET A 1 -21.61 9.47 -69.21
CA MET A 1 -21.85 8.09 -68.74
C MET A 1 -22.04 8.15 -67.23
N ILE A 2 -23.29 8.28 -66.76
CA ILE A 2 -23.60 8.45 -65.33
C ILE A 2 -23.66 7.05 -64.72
N LYS A 3 -22.69 6.76 -63.83
CA LYS A 3 -22.60 5.49 -63.11
C LYS A 3 -23.67 5.54 -62.01
N HIS A 4 -24.82 4.90 -62.25
CA HIS A 4 -25.83 4.70 -61.21
C HIS A 4 -25.16 3.92 -60.07
N LEU A 5 -24.93 4.61 -58.95
CA LEU A 5 -24.55 3.95 -57.71
C LEU A 5 -25.80 3.22 -57.21
N ASP A 6 -25.71 1.90 -57.06
CA ASP A 6 -26.73 1.09 -56.41
C ASP A 6 -26.82 1.46 -54.93
N THR A 7 -27.48 2.58 -54.66
CA THR A 7 -27.73 3.13 -53.33
C THR A 7 -28.30 2.07 -52.38
N ASN A 8 -29.19 1.20 -52.87
CA ASN A 8 -29.75 0.08 -52.12
C ASN A 8 -28.69 -0.92 -51.63
N ARG A 9 -27.70 -1.24 -52.48
CA ARG A 9 -26.61 -2.16 -52.14
C ARG A 9 -25.62 -1.51 -51.16
N GLN A 10 -25.36 -0.21 -51.31
CA GLN A 10 -24.47 0.55 -50.44
C GLN A 10 -25.07 0.77 -49.04
N PHE A 11 -26.39 0.96 -48.93
CA PHE A 11 -27.10 0.99 -47.64
C PHE A 11 -27.07 -0.36 -46.92
N MET A 12 -27.25 -1.45 -47.66
CA MET A 12 -27.17 -2.79 -47.11
C MET A 12 -25.76 -3.12 -46.58
N ILE A 13 -24.71 -2.70 -47.31
CA ILE A 13 -23.32 -2.85 -46.87
C ILE A 13 -23.00 -1.94 -45.67
N GLY A 14 -23.52 -0.70 -45.67
CA GLY A 14 -23.32 0.27 -44.59
C GLY A 14 -23.92 -0.20 -43.26
N ASN A 15 -25.13 -0.77 -43.29
CA ASN A 15 -25.75 -1.34 -42.08
C ASN A 15 -24.98 -2.55 -41.55
N GLY A 16 -24.41 -3.38 -42.44
CA GLY A 16 -23.55 -4.50 -42.04
C GLY A 16 -22.27 -4.04 -41.35
N ILE A 17 -21.60 -3.01 -41.89
CA ILE A 17 -20.39 -2.43 -41.29
C ILE A 17 -20.70 -1.78 -39.94
N LEU A 18 -21.82 -1.06 -39.85
CA LEU A 18 -22.25 -0.41 -38.61
C LEU A 18 -22.55 -1.45 -37.51
N ALA A 19 -23.26 -2.53 -37.83
CA ALA A 19 -23.53 -3.62 -36.91
C ALA A 19 -22.24 -4.30 -36.42
N PHE A 20 -21.27 -4.53 -37.33
CA PHE A 20 -19.98 -5.12 -36.98
C PHE A 20 -19.18 -4.23 -36.03
N ALA A 21 -19.16 -2.91 -36.27
CA ALA A 21 -18.47 -1.95 -35.40
C ALA A 21 -19.06 -1.93 -33.99
N VAL A 22 -20.39 -1.96 -33.87
CA VAL A 22 -21.07 -1.99 -32.56
C VAL A 22 -20.74 -3.27 -31.80
N ILE A 23 -20.77 -4.43 -32.45
CA ILE A 23 -20.42 -5.71 -31.83
C ILE A 23 -18.97 -5.70 -31.35
N PHE A 24 -18.05 -5.19 -32.15
CA PHE A 24 -16.63 -5.11 -31.79
C PHE A 24 -16.40 -4.25 -30.54
N VAL A 25 -17.01 -3.07 -30.46
CA VAL A 25 -16.92 -2.19 -29.29
C VAL A 25 -17.49 -2.87 -28.04
N VAL A 26 -18.63 -3.55 -28.16
CA VAL A 26 -19.24 -4.29 -27.04
C VAL A 26 -18.32 -5.42 -26.56
N VAL A 27 -17.72 -6.20 -27.45
CA VAL A 27 -16.79 -7.28 -27.09
C VAL A 27 -15.55 -6.75 -26.37
N VAL A 28 -14.94 -5.67 -26.85
CA VAL A 28 -13.80 -5.03 -26.19
C VAL A 28 -14.21 -4.50 -24.81
N PHE A 29 -15.38 -3.88 -24.69
CA PHE A 29 -15.87 -3.36 -23.41
C PHE A 29 -16.17 -4.48 -22.41
N VAL A 30 -16.81 -5.57 -22.84
CA VAL A 30 -17.05 -6.75 -22.00
C VAL A 30 -15.73 -7.39 -21.59
N TYR A 31 -14.80 -7.60 -22.52
CA TYR A 31 -13.47 -8.13 -22.22
C TYR A 31 -12.71 -7.26 -21.21
N MET A 32 -12.69 -5.93 -21.43
CA MET A 32 -12.11 -4.98 -20.49
C MET A 32 -12.86 -5.03 -19.16
N SER A 33 -14.19 -5.09 -19.13
CA SER A 33 -14.96 -5.19 -17.89
C SER A 33 -14.66 -6.46 -17.08
N MET A 34 -14.37 -7.58 -17.77
CA MET A 34 -13.98 -8.83 -17.13
C MET A 34 -12.54 -8.80 -16.62
N ARG A 35 -11.63 -8.12 -17.34
CA ARG A 35 -10.26 -7.86 -16.89
C ARG A 35 -10.17 -6.72 -15.85
N VAL A 36 -11.20 -5.88 -15.78
CA VAL A 36 -11.47 -4.84 -14.76
C VAL A 36 -12.35 -5.41 -13.67
N GLN A 37 -12.34 -6.73 -13.45
CA GLN A 37 -12.33 -7.17 -12.07
C GLN A 37 -10.94 -6.76 -11.58
N PRO A 38 -10.81 -5.71 -10.74
CA PRO A 38 -9.53 -5.31 -10.20
C PRO A 38 -8.90 -6.60 -9.76
N GLU A 39 -7.74 -6.91 -10.34
CA GLU A 39 -6.83 -7.94 -9.90
C GLU A 39 -7.08 -8.06 -8.43
N LYS A 40 -7.88 -9.07 -8.05
CA LYS A 40 -8.37 -9.15 -6.68
C LYS A 40 -7.07 -9.00 -5.96
N GLU A 41 -7.01 -7.98 -5.11
CA GLU A 41 -6.08 -8.01 -4.03
C GLU A 41 -6.35 -9.41 -3.44
N ILE A 42 -5.58 -10.41 -3.90
CA ILE A 42 -4.65 -11.10 -3.05
C ILE A 42 -4.12 -9.94 -2.21
N GLU A 43 -4.90 -9.57 -1.19
CA GLU A 43 -4.43 -9.48 0.16
C GLU A 43 -3.24 -10.41 0.17
N LYS A 44 -2.07 -9.89 -0.23
CA LYS A 44 -0.79 -10.47 0.11
C LYS A 44 -0.84 -10.31 1.61
N LYS A 45 -1.56 -11.23 2.25
CA LYS A 45 -1.76 -11.32 3.68
C LYS A 45 -0.43 -11.83 4.12
N TYR A 46 0.49 -10.89 4.25
CA TYR A 46 1.82 -11.10 4.75
C TYR A 46 1.63 -11.63 6.16
N ALA A 47 1.85 -12.93 6.33
CA ALA A 47 1.76 -13.58 7.64
C ALA A 47 2.90 -13.10 8.57
N GLU A 48 3.89 -12.41 8.00
CA GLU A 48 5.00 -11.84 8.73
C GLU A 48 4.51 -10.73 9.68
N THR A 49 5.09 -10.72 10.88
CA THR A 49 4.79 -9.71 11.90
C THR A 49 6.05 -8.98 12.30
N TYR A 50 5.91 -7.67 12.48
CA TYR A 50 6.93 -6.82 13.07
C TYR A 50 6.71 -6.75 14.58
N THR A 51 7.76 -6.97 15.35
CA THR A 51 7.75 -6.75 16.80
C THR A 51 8.66 -5.59 17.11
N VAL A 52 8.09 -4.42 17.40
CA VAL A 52 8.84 -3.21 17.76
C VAL A 52 8.92 -3.12 19.28
N THR A 53 10.13 -3.13 19.81
CA THR A 53 10.40 -3.02 21.25
C THR A 53 11.15 -1.74 21.55
N LEU A 54 10.51 -0.83 22.30
CA LEU A 54 11.17 0.33 22.90
C LEU A 54 11.85 -0.15 24.18
N ALA A 55 13.17 -0.37 24.12
CA ALA A 55 13.91 -1.07 25.17
C ALA A 55 14.33 -0.14 26.32
N LYS A 56 14.88 1.04 25.98
CA LYS A 56 15.41 1.99 26.98
C LYS A 56 15.43 3.44 26.47
N GLY A 57 15.11 4.38 27.36
CA GLY A 57 15.40 5.81 27.16
C GLY A 57 14.24 6.66 26.64
N PHE A 58 13.05 6.07 26.57
CA PHE A 58 11.78 6.65 26.14
C PHE A 58 10.84 7.04 27.31
N THR A 59 11.22 6.77 28.56
CA THR A 59 10.36 6.97 29.72
C THR A 59 10.01 8.45 29.86
N ARG A 60 8.72 8.75 30.00
CA ARG A 60 8.08 10.08 30.00
C ARG A 60 7.97 10.76 28.63
N ASP A 61 8.51 10.17 27.56
CA ASP A 61 8.31 10.70 26.21
C ASP A 61 6.89 10.43 25.73
N SER A 62 6.31 11.40 25.01
CA SER A 62 5.05 11.21 24.29
C SER A 62 5.37 10.86 22.85
N LEU A 63 5.16 9.60 22.48
CA LEU A 63 5.56 9.10 21.16
C LEU A 63 4.34 8.60 20.40
N SER A 64 4.35 8.88 19.09
CA SER A 64 3.47 8.26 18.11
C SER A 64 4.29 7.32 17.22
N LEU A 65 3.97 6.03 17.22
CA LEU A 65 4.58 5.01 16.37
C LEU A 65 3.63 4.68 15.22
N PHE A 66 4.15 4.75 14.01
CA PHE A 66 3.45 4.37 12.80
C PHE A 66 4.24 3.28 12.07
N ILE A 67 3.54 2.40 11.37
CA ILE A 67 4.13 1.71 10.24
C ILE A 67 3.47 2.30 9.01
N ASN A 68 4.29 2.83 8.09
CA ASN A 68 3.83 3.63 6.95
C ASN A 68 2.86 4.74 7.41
N ASP A 69 1.58 4.62 7.10
CA ASP A 69 0.49 5.53 7.45
C ASP A 69 -0.35 5.07 8.66
N SER A 70 -0.17 3.82 9.11
CA SER A 70 -0.97 3.20 10.16
C SER A 70 -0.40 3.48 11.55
N LEU A 71 -1.18 4.16 12.39
CA LEU A 71 -0.83 4.44 13.79
C LEU A 71 -0.94 3.17 14.65
N LEU A 72 0.18 2.76 15.26
CA LEU A 72 0.23 1.62 16.17
C LEU A 72 0.08 2.01 17.64
N LEU A 73 0.65 3.16 18.01
CA LEU A 73 0.70 3.61 19.39
C LEU A 73 0.79 5.14 19.41
N ASN A 74 -0.07 5.81 20.17
CA ASN A 74 0.11 7.21 20.53
C ASN A 74 -0.11 7.33 22.04
N LYS A 75 0.98 7.42 22.81
CA LYS A 75 0.89 7.63 24.26
C LYS A 75 2.19 8.15 24.85
N ARG A 76 2.06 8.71 26.05
CA ARG A 76 3.20 8.91 26.93
C ARG A 76 3.69 7.56 27.48
N ILE A 77 4.97 7.25 27.28
CA ILE A 77 5.59 6.03 27.77
C ILE A 77 5.81 6.18 29.28
N VAL A 78 5.18 5.31 30.07
CA VAL A 78 5.30 5.33 31.54
C VAL A 78 6.24 4.23 32.05
N LYS A 79 6.31 3.11 31.33
CA LYS A 79 7.11 1.93 31.70
C LYS A 79 7.79 1.35 30.47
N GLU A 80 9.02 0.89 30.68
CA GLU A 80 9.84 0.18 29.71
C GLU A 80 10.22 -1.22 30.23
N PRO A 81 10.51 -2.19 29.34
CA PRO A 81 10.34 -2.10 27.90
C PRO A 81 8.86 -2.20 27.49
N ILE A 82 8.51 -1.64 26.33
CA ILE A 82 7.21 -1.87 25.69
C ILE A 82 7.41 -2.52 24.33
N SER A 83 6.68 -3.59 24.08
CA SER A 83 6.70 -4.30 22.80
C SER A 83 5.33 -4.19 22.13
N ILE A 84 5.33 -3.82 20.85
CA ILE A 84 4.16 -3.71 20.00
C ILE A 84 4.32 -4.67 18.84
N LYS A 85 3.28 -5.44 18.55
CA LYS A 85 3.23 -6.32 17.38
C LYS A 85 2.34 -5.69 16.32
N ALA A 86 2.78 -5.72 15.08
CA ALA A 86 2.01 -5.29 13.93
C ALA A 86 2.21 -6.26 12.77
N THR A 87 1.13 -6.58 12.07
CA THR A 87 1.20 -7.44 10.88
C THR A 87 1.78 -6.64 9.71
N ARG A 88 2.50 -7.31 8.82
CA ARG A 88 2.94 -6.72 7.57
C ARG A 88 1.74 -6.50 6.63
N PHE A 89 1.73 -5.38 5.91
CA PHE A 89 0.62 -5.03 5.01
C PHE A 89 1.07 -4.51 3.63
N ALA A 90 2.35 -4.18 3.46
CA ALA A 90 2.92 -3.80 2.17
C ALA A 90 4.27 -4.48 1.90
N GLU A 91 4.71 -4.47 0.64
CA GLU A 91 6.01 -5.02 0.23
C GLU A 91 7.17 -4.40 1.00
N GLN A 92 7.19 -3.07 1.05
CA GLN A 92 8.14 -2.30 1.84
C GLN A 92 7.37 -1.60 2.96
N ASN A 93 7.85 -1.72 4.19
CA ASN A 93 7.30 -0.99 5.33
C ASN A 93 8.39 -0.16 5.98
N ALA A 94 8.02 0.99 6.52
CA ALA A 94 8.89 1.83 7.32
C ALA A 94 8.25 2.03 8.69
N LEU A 95 9.03 1.86 9.75
CA LEU A 95 8.65 2.28 11.09
C LEU A 95 8.95 3.77 11.22
N ILE A 96 7.94 4.55 11.56
CA ILE A 96 8.04 5.99 11.78
C ILE A 96 7.73 6.26 13.25
N ILE A 97 8.60 7.01 13.91
CA ILE A 97 8.44 7.42 15.31
C ILE A 97 8.45 8.93 15.36
N VAL A 98 7.36 9.49 15.89
CA VAL A 98 7.20 10.93 16.07
C VAL A 98 7.22 11.23 17.56
N ASP A 99 8.10 12.13 17.96
CA ASP A 99 8.07 12.73 19.29
C ASP A 99 7.04 13.86 19.30
N ASN A 100 5.91 13.66 19.97
CA ASN A 100 4.78 14.60 19.95
C ASN A 100 5.08 15.94 20.64
N LEU A 101 6.20 16.07 21.35
CA LEU A 101 6.59 17.33 22.02
C LEU A 101 7.53 18.17 21.15
N THR A 102 8.38 17.50 20.36
CA THR A 102 9.42 18.16 19.56
C THR A 102 9.17 18.09 18.05
N ASP A 103 8.12 17.37 17.64
CA ASP A 103 7.79 17.02 16.25
C ASP A 103 8.96 16.36 15.49
N ARG A 104 9.91 15.77 16.21
CA ARG A 104 11.04 15.05 15.60
C ARG A 104 10.57 13.70 15.09
N ILE A 105 10.94 13.40 13.86
CA ILE A 105 10.57 12.18 13.16
C ILE A 105 11.82 11.31 12.99
N PHE A 106 11.70 10.03 13.36
CA PHE A 106 12.70 9.01 13.15
C PHE A 106 12.10 7.92 12.27
N VAL A 107 12.74 7.61 11.16
CA VAL A 107 12.27 6.63 10.17
C VAL A 107 13.25 5.48 10.11
N PHE A 108 12.73 4.26 10.05
CA PHE A 108 13.54 3.06 9.94
C PHE A 108 12.92 2.04 8.98
N ASP A 109 13.69 1.56 8.01
CA ASP A 109 13.23 0.58 7.02
C ASP A 109 13.02 -0.79 7.63
N LEU A 110 11.85 -1.38 7.42
CA LEU A 110 11.51 -2.70 7.94
C LEU A 110 11.79 -3.80 6.91
N SER A 111 12.31 -4.94 7.39
CA SER A 111 12.57 -6.12 6.55
C SER A 111 11.29 -6.69 5.93
N GLU A 112 11.40 -7.24 4.72
CA GLU A 112 10.28 -7.89 4.03
C GLU A 112 9.86 -9.22 4.70
N LYS A 113 10.75 -9.83 5.51
CA LYS A 113 10.51 -11.15 6.14
C LYS A 113 9.89 -11.07 7.54
N GLY A 114 9.51 -9.87 7.99
CA GLY A 114 9.21 -9.62 9.40
C GLY A 114 10.48 -9.59 10.24
N GLU A 115 10.50 -8.74 11.27
CA GLU A 115 11.66 -8.61 12.14
C GLU A 115 11.26 -8.13 13.55
N ALA A 116 12.14 -8.43 14.50
CA ALA A 116 12.08 -7.86 15.84
C ALA A 116 13.02 -6.66 15.91
N VAL A 117 12.45 -5.46 15.98
CA VAL A 117 13.21 -4.21 16.06
C VAL A 117 13.34 -3.80 17.52
N PHE A 118 14.56 -3.72 18.02
CA PHE A 118 14.86 -3.20 19.34
C PHE A 118 15.36 -1.77 19.20
N LEU A 119 14.73 -0.83 19.89
CA LEU A 119 15.07 0.58 19.83
C LEU A 119 15.57 1.07 21.18
N ILE A 120 16.57 1.93 21.13
CA ILE A 120 17.09 2.68 22.26
C ILE A 120 17.12 4.16 21.92
N LYS A 121 16.86 5.01 22.91
CA LYS A 121 17.05 6.46 22.79
C LYS A 121 18.30 6.85 23.57
N ASP A 122 19.25 7.47 22.88
CA ASP A 122 20.46 8.06 23.42
C ASP A 122 20.50 9.58 23.18
N ILE A 123 21.61 10.23 23.52
CA ILE A 123 21.79 11.69 23.37
C ILE A 123 21.70 12.11 21.88
N ASN A 124 22.05 11.22 20.97
CA ASN A 124 22.06 11.47 19.53
C ASN A 124 20.72 11.14 18.85
N GLY A 125 19.76 10.58 19.58
CA GLY A 125 18.42 10.26 19.09
C GLY A 125 18.03 8.81 19.28
N ILE A 126 17.05 8.36 18.49
CA ILE A 126 16.55 6.99 18.52
C ILE A 126 17.35 6.13 17.55
N ARG A 127 17.83 4.98 18.00
CA ARG A 127 18.67 4.06 17.21
C ARG A 127 18.22 2.62 17.39
N ARG A 128 18.46 1.80 16.35
CA ARG A 128 18.27 0.36 16.40
C ARG A 128 19.41 -0.31 17.16
N LEU A 129 19.06 -1.19 18.08
CA LEU A 129 20.00 -2.11 18.69
C LEU A 129 20.24 -3.24 17.68
N LEU A 130 21.42 -3.24 17.06
CA LEU A 130 21.82 -4.33 16.17
C LEU A 130 22.06 -5.57 17.04
N SER A 131 21.29 -6.63 16.80
CA SER A 131 21.63 -7.95 17.34
C SER A 131 22.82 -8.47 16.54
N ASN A 132 23.95 -8.64 17.21
CA ASN A 132 25.14 -9.29 16.67
C ASN A 132 24.89 -10.79 16.47
#